data_AF-A0A961IVP6-F1
#
_entry.id   AF-A0A961IVP6-F1
#
_cell.length_a   1.000
_cell.length_b   1.000
_cell.length_c   1.000
_cell.angle_alpha   90.00
_cell.angle_beta   90.00
_cell.angle_gamma   90.00
#
_symmetry.space_group_name_H-M   'P 1'
#
loop_
_entity.id
_entity.type
_entity.pdbx_description
1 polymer ?
#
loop_
_entity_poly.entity_id
_entity_poly.type
_entity_poly.pdbx_seq_one_letter_code
_entity_poly.pdbx_strand_id
1 'polypeptide(L)'
;HPDARIDTDIRFHVPGLVPETEGAAEALARSLTGDNATRVVSYATEAGQFQEAGYSAVIVGPGSIAQAHQPNEWLAASELTAGEAFTDKLVAWLAEG
;
A
#
# COMPACT_ATOMS: atom_id res chain seq x y z
N HIS A 1 -6.18 -31.51 33.96
CA HIS A 1 -6.11 -30.61 35.12
C HIS A 1 -7.29 -29.65 35.03
N PRO A 2 -8.16 -29.58 36.04
CA PRO A 2 -9.32 -28.69 36.01
C PRO A 2 -8.95 -27.19 35.95
N ASP A 3 -7.69 -26.83 36.26
CA ASP A 3 -7.22 -25.43 36.29
C ASP A 3 -6.42 -25.01 35.04
N ALA A 4 -6.35 -25.85 34.00
CA ALA A 4 -5.62 -25.50 32.78
C ALA A 4 -6.40 -24.48 31.95
N ARG A 5 -5.77 -23.34 31.61
CA ARG A 5 -6.35 -22.31 30.73
C ARG A 5 -5.33 -21.74 29.74
N ILE A 6 -5.84 -21.08 28.70
CA ILE A 6 -5.08 -20.26 27.74
C ILE A 6 -5.68 -18.85 27.79
N ASP A 7 -4.83 -17.85 28.02
CA ASP A 7 -5.18 -16.44 27.99
C ASP A 7 -4.57 -15.81 26.72
N THR A 8 -5.30 -14.91 26.06
CA THR A 8 -4.84 -14.21 24.85
C THR A 8 -5.06 -12.71 24.99
N ASP A 9 -4.03 -11.92 24.68
CA ASP A 9 -4.08 -10.46 24.69
C ASP A 9 -3.69 -9.90 23.32
N ILE A 10 -4.46 -8.95 22.80
CA ILE A 10 -4.10 -8.19 21.59
C ILE A 10 -3.12 -7.10 21.99
N ARG A 11 -1.88 -7.18 21.50
CA ARG A 11 -0.84 -6.16 21.78
C ARG A 11 -0.77 -5.06 20.73
N PHE A 12 -1.12 -5.39 19.49
CA PHE A 12 -1.02 -4.48 18.34
C PHE A 12 -2.22 -4.70 17.43
N HIS A 13 -2.73 -3.60 16.89
CA HIS A 13 -3.79 -3.60 15.89
C HIS A 13 -3.30 -2.79 14.69
N VAL A 14 -3.26 -3.43 13.52
CA VAL A 14 -2.99 -2.76 12.24
C VAL A 14 -4.18 -3.04 11.33
N PRO A 15 -5.09 -2.07 11.15
CA PRO A 15 -6.23 -2.25 10.26
C PRO A 15 -5.74 -2.50 8.83
N GLY A 16 -6.47 -3.35 8.10
CA GLY A 16 -6.20 -3.58 6.69
C GLY A 16 -6.65 -2.38 5.85
N LEU A 17 -5.88 -2.05 4.81
CA LEU A 17 -6.37 -1.21 3.72
C LEU A 17 -7.38 -2.03 2.91
N VAL A 18 -8.60 -1.53 2.77
CA VAL A 18 -9.66 -2.18 1.98
C VAL A 18 -9.94 -1.41 0.68
N PRO A 19 -10.31 -2.09 -0.42
CA PRO A 19 -10.71 -1.40 -1.65
C PRO A 19 -11.87 -0.43 -1.40
N GLU A 20 -11.73 0.78 -1.92
CA GLU A 20 -12.76 1.82 -1.84
C GLU A 20 -13.70 1.72 -3.07
N THR A 21 -14.98 2.03 -2.89
CA THR A 21 -15.85 2.29 -4.04
C THR A 21 -15.56 3.70 -4.55
N GLU A 22 -15.11 3.83 -5.80
CA GLU A 22 -14.73 5.11 -6.40
C GLU A 22 -13.65 5.88 -5.61
N GLY A 23 -12.66 5.16 -5.06
CA GLY A 23 -11.57 5.74 -4.26
C GLY A 23 -10.76 6.81 -5.02
N ALA A 24 -10.72 8.02 -4.48
CA ALA A 24 -10.03 9.16 -5.11
C ALA A 24 -8.52 8.94 -5.25
N ALA A 25 -7.88 8.36 -4.22
CA ALA A 25 -6.45 8.07 -4.23
C ALA A 25 -6.11 6.98 -5.26
N GLU A 26 -6.92 5.93 -5.34
CA GLU A 26 -6.79 4.89 -6.36
C GLU A 26 -6.96 5.49 -7.77
N ALA A 27 -8.00 6.29 -8.00
CA ALA A 27 -8.25 6.91 -9.30
C ALA A 27 -7.07 7.80 -9.76
N LEU A 28 -6.49 8.59 -8.85
CA LEU A 28 -5.29 9.37 -9.13
C LEU A 28 -4.09 8.48 -9.44
N ALA A 29 -3.83 7.45 -8.64
CA ALA A 29 -2.72 6.54 -8.88
C ALA A 29 -2.83 5.86 -10.26
N ARG A 30 -4.04 5.44 -10.66
CA ARG A 30 -4.31 4.84 -11.98
C ARG A 30 -4.02 5.82 -13.12
N SER A 31 -4.42 7.09 -12.98
CA SER A 31 -4.19 8.09 -14.03
C SER A 31 -2.70 8.42 -14.22
N LEU A 32 -1.92 8.46 -13.13
CA LEU A 32 -0.49 8.79 -13.18
C LEU A 32 0.38 7.60 -13.64
N THR A 33 0.00 6.38 -13.26
CA THR A 33 0.75 5.14 -13.60
C THR A 33 0.32 4.53 -14.93
N GLY A 34 -0.94 4.73 -15.35
CA GLY A 34 -1.57 4.01 -16.46
C GLY A 34 -2.02 2.59 -16.13
N ASP A 35 -1.83 2.14 -14.88
CA ASP A 35 -2.21 0.80 -14.43
C ASP A 35 -3.70 0.75 -14.07
N ASN A 36 -4.44 -0.13 -14.74
CA ASN A 36 -5.88 -0.29 -14.58
C ASN A 36 -6.30 -1.65 -13.98
N ALA A 37 -5.35 -2.44 -13.48
CA ALA A 37 -5.66 -3.70 -12.81
C ALA A 37 -5.99 -3.50 -11.32
N THR A 38 -6.92 -4.30 -10.81
CA THR A 38 -7.23 -4.39 -9.37
C THR A 38 -6.30 -5.41 -8.72
N ARG A 39 -5.60 -5.01 -7.66
CA ARG A 39 -4.69 -5.88 -6.91
C ARG A 39 -4.94 -5.74 -5.42
N VAL A 40 -4.92 -6.87 -4.73
CA VAL A 40 -4.91 -6.95 -3.27
C VAL A 40 -3.83 -7.93 -2.86
N VAL A 41 -3.21 -7.67 -1.73
CA VAL A 41 -1.98 -8.33 -1.27
C VAL A 41 -2.03 -8.43 0.25
N SER A 42 -1.63 -9.59 0.78
CA SER A 42 -1.79 -9.91 2.20
C SER A 42 -0.56 -9.50 3.01
N TYR A 43 -0.42 -8.20 3.28
CA TYR A 43 0.55 -7.65 4.23
C TYR A 43 0.01 -6.41 4.93
N ALA A 44 0.58 -6.11 6.09
CA ALA A 44 0.21 -4.94 6.88
C ALA A 44 0.93 -3.69 6.36
N THR A 45 0.21 -2.57 6.29
CA THR A 45 0.75 -1.22 6.02
C THR A 45 0.05 -0.21 6.91
N GLU A 46 0.57 1.01 6.95
CA GLU A 46 -0.04 2.14 7.63
C GLU A 46 -1.28 2.67 6.87
N ALA A 47 -1.51 2.26 5.61
CA ALA A 47 -2.62 2.77 4.80
C ALA A 47 -4.00 2.46 5.37
N GLY A 48 -4.18 1.33 6.07
CA GLY A 48 -5.43 1.06 6.77
C GLY A 48 -5.71 2.07 7.89
N GLN A 49 -4.68 2.60 8.55
CA GLN A 49 -4.84 3.60 9.61
C GLN A 49 -5.22 4.96 9.02
N PHE A 50 -4.64 5.33 7.88
CA PHE A 50 -5.07 6.52 7.14
C PHE A 50 -6.52 6.38 6.64
N GLN A 51 -6.90 5.19 6.18
CA GLN A 51 -8.28 4.92 5.77
C GLN A 51 -9.25 5.02 6.95
N GLU A 52 -8.93 4.44 8.12
CA GLU A 52 -9.74 4.62 9.34
C GLU A 52 -9.85 6.09 9.77
N ALA A 53 -8.82 6.89 9.53
CA ALA A 53 -8.83 8.33 9.77
C ALA A 53 -9.64 9.14 8.74
N GLY A 54 -10.23 8.49 7.73
CA GLY A 54 -11.11 9.10 6.73
C GLY A 54 -10.41 9.59 5.47
N TYR A 55 -9.13 9.25 5.26
CA TYR A 55 -8.44 9.54 4.01
C TYR A 55 -8.74 8.45 2.97
N SER A 56 -8.94 8.85 1.71
CA SER A 56 -8.80 7.89 0.61
C SER A 56 -7.33 7.51 0.49
N ALA A 57 -7.03 6.22 0.38
CA ALA A 57 -5.68 5.71 0.50
C ALA A 57 -5.39 4.60 -0.52
N VAL A 58 -4.18 4.58 -1.04
CA VAL A 58 -3.68 3.55 -1.96
C VAL A 58 -2.19 3.34 -1.71
N ILE A 59 -1.71 2.11 -1.90
CA ILE A 59 -0.27 1.82 -1.90
C ILE A 59 0.22 1.80 -3.35
N VAL A 60 1.23 2.60 -3.65
CA VAL A 60 1.91 2.65 -4.94
C VAL A 60 3.40 2.59 -4.71
N GLY A 61 4.10 1.76 -5.47
CA GLY A 61 5.54 1.66 -5.41
C GLY A 61 6.08 0.74 -6.48
N PRO A 62 7.35 0.93 -6.90
CA PRO A 62 8.01 0.02 -7.82
C PRO A 62 8.35 -1.32 -7.15
N GLY A 63 8.58 -2.35 -7.98
CA GLY A 63 8.97 -3.68 -7.52
C GLY A 63 7.78 -4.60 -7.24
N SER A 64 8.06 -5.69 -6.52
CA SER A 64 7.09 -6.74 -6.21
C SER A 64 7.15 -7.13 -4.74
N ILE A 65 5.99 -7.16 -4.09
CA ILE A 65 5.89 -7.62 -2.70
C ILE A 65 6.34 -9.07 -2.53
N ALA A 66 6.24 -9.89 -3.58
CA ALA A 66 6.70 -11.27 -3.53
C ALA A 66 8.22 -11.40 -3.26
N GLN A 67 8.97 -10.32 -3.48
CA GLN A 67 10.40 -10.24 -3.25
C GLN A 67 10.79 -9.56 -1.93
N ALA A 68 9.85 -8.86 -1.28
CA ALA A 68 10.10 -8.18 -0.02
C ALA A 68 10.43 -9.19 1.10
N HIS A 69 11.35 -8.82 1.99
CA HIS A 69 11.84 -9.64 3.11
C HIS A 69 12.44 -10.99 2.71
N GLN A 70 12.87 -11.14 1.45
CA GLN A 70 13.61 -12.31 1.02
C GLN A 70 15.13 -12.06 1.18
N PRO A 71 15.95 -13.11 1.42
CA PRO A 71 17.40 -12.95 1.60
C PRO A 71 18.10 -12.24 0.44
N ASN A 72 17.54 -12.34 -0.76
CA ASN A 72 18.03 -11.75 -2.00
C ASN A 72 17.08 -10.66 -2.52
N GLU A 73 16.43 -9.90 -1.64
CA GLU A 73 15.60 -8.76 -2.04
C GLU A 73 16.39 -7.78 -2.94
N TRP A 74 15.79 -7.40 -4.08
CA TRP A 74 16.37 -6.47 -5.03
C TRP A 74 15.29 -5.57 -5.66
N LEU A 75 15.70 -4.65 -6.52
CA LEU A 75 14.81 -3.85 -7.36
C LEU A 75 15.55 -3.55 -8.66
N ALA A 76 14.90 -3.65 -9.81
CA ALA A 76 15.54 -3.28 -11.06
C ALA A 76 15.80 -1.77 -11.09
N ALA A 77 16.93 -1.33 -11.64
CA ALA A 77 17.17 0.10 -11.84
C ALA A 77 16.05 0.77 -12.66
N SER A 78 15.49 0.06 -13.64
CA SER A 78 14.33 0.53 -14.42
C SER A 78 13.05 0.67 -13.60
N GLU A 79 12.86 -0.17 -12.58
CA GLU A 79 11.71 -0.06 -11.67
C GLU A 79 11.89 1.15 -10.74
N LEU A 80 13.11 1.38 -10.24
CA LEU A 80 13.41 2.59 -9.47
C LEU A 80 13.11 3.86 -10.29
N THR A 81 13.60 3.93 -11.53
CA THR A 81 13.30 5.04 -12.46
C THR A 81 11.80 5.20 -12.70
N ALA A 82 11.03 4.11 -12.77
CA ALA A 82 9.58 4.20 -12.90
C ALA A 82 8.91 4.80 -11.64
N GLY A 83 9.41 4.47 -10.44
CA GLY A 83 8.96 5.06 -9.18
C GLY A 83 9.28 6.55 -9.07
N GLU A 84 10.47 6.97 -9.52
CA GLU A 84 10.85 8.38 -9.63
C GLU A 84 9.91 9.13 -10.58
N ALA A 85 9.68 8.57 -11.77
CA ALA A 85 8.77 9.16 -12.76
C ALA A 85 7.33 9.26 -12.26
N PHE A 86 6.85 8.31 -11.44
CA PHE A 86 5.55 8.43 -10.78
C PHE A 86 5.52 9.62 -9.81
N THR A 87 6.56 9.75 -8.99
CA THR A 87 6.68 10.85 -8.02
C THR A 87 6.70 12.22 -8.72
N ASP A 88 7.48 12.35 -9.80
CA ASP A 88 7.53 13.59 -10.59
C ASP A 88 6.16 13.97 -11.17
N LYS A 89 5.42 13.00 -11.70
CA LYS A 89 4.05 13.23 -12.20
C LYS A 89 3.09 13.65 -11.08
N LEU A 90 3.21 13.04 -9.90
CA LEU A 90 2.39 13.41 -8.74
C LEU A 90 2.69 14.85 -8.28
N VAL A 91 3.97 15.24 -8.24
CA VAL A 91 4.38 16.62 -7.91
C VAL A 91 3.85 17.61 -8.95
N ALA A 92 3.97 17.28 -10.25
CA ALA A 92 3.43 18.13 -11.31
C ALA A 92 1.91 18.30 -11.18
N TRP A 93 1.18 17.20 -10.96
CA TRP A 93 -0.28 17.25 -10.74
C TRP A 93 -0.66 18.12 -9.53
N LEU A 94 0.08 18.03 -8.42
CA LEU A 94 -0.14 18.86 -7.23
C LEU A 94 0.18 20.34 -7.46
N ALA A 95 1.11 20.66 -8.37
CA ALA A 95 1.49 22.04 -8.69
C ALA A 95 0.52 22.72 -9.67
N GLU A 96 -0.27 21.94 -10.41
CA GLU A 96 -1.27 22.44 -11.36
C GLU A 96 -2.66 22.68 -10.72
N GLY A 97 -2.90 22.17 -9.51
CA GLY A 97 -4.10 22.38 -8.69
C GLY A 97 -4.03 23.61 -7.79
#